data_AF-A0A2J7ZH15-F1
#
_entry.id   AF-A0A2J7ZH15-F1
#
_cell.length_a   1.000
_cell.length_b   1.000
_cell.length_c   1.000
_cell.angle_alpha   90.00
_cell.angle_beta   90.00
_cell.angle_gamma   90.00
#
_symmetry.space_group_name_H-M   'P 1'
#
loop_
_entity.id
_entity.type
_entity.pdbx_description
1 polymer ?
#
loop_
_entity_poly.entity_id
_entity_poly.type
_entity_poly.pdbx_seq_one_letter_code
_entity_poly.pdbx_strand_id
1 'polypeptide(L)'
;PVRLIVEQAGGGSGGSCGAVTVHAAWVLRPAAREGGAGAGVEEGVGIGETGGAHWFALAGAAHDGTVDAPAGTAGGPSAAPPASTNTPPGPTDPPHTPSPEGEIAIRATYAIHPGGTIRIDWHMDTTRALPAPLAPGLSPSLPRVGVRGAAPGRLGGVAWQGRGPHECYSDRRAGAAVGQYGGDVRRMRVPYVFPQESGGRVGVRWLALLPKPPPPPAPSHPTATAATTSTAAATATATVAGGPGLAVLAAAPMCAASSAPALQFSVSEHSLEAVHAARHEHEIAPDPAGRSFFHLDHAHMGVGGDDSWSPTVHPEFMVAPAVHEWSIVLAPCHSAAEAEWAYTGFGRC
;
A
#
# COMPACT_ATOMS: atom_id res chain seq x y z
N PRO A 1 12.38 4.75 17.23
CA PRO A 1 12.47 3.35 17.74
C PRO A 1 11.15 2.64 17.44
N VAL A 2 11.19 1.40 16.94
CA VAL A 2 9.99 0.56 16.74
C VAL A 2 9.78 -0.27 18.00
N ARG A 3 8.58 -0.24 18.57
CA ARG A 3 8.18 -1.12 19.67
C ARG A 3 7.34 -2.27 19.12
N LEU A 4 7.73 -3.50 19.42
CA LEU A 4 7.01 -4.72 19.03
C LEU A 4 6.53 -5.47 20.27
N ILE A 5 5.28 -5.91 20.26
CA ILE A 5 4.68 -6.80 21.26
C ILE A 5 4.05 -7.96 20.50
N VAL A 6 4.39 -9.20 20.86
CA VAL A 6 3.88 -10.42 20.22
C VAL A 6 3.00 -11.16 21.20
N GLU A 7 1.76 -11.41 20.81
CA GLU A 7 0.78 -12.17 21.58
C GLU A 7 0.41 -13.43 20.80
N GLN A 8 0.57 -14.60 21.43
CA GLN A 8 0.10 -15.87 20.90
C GLN A 8 -1.30 -16.12 21.47
N ALA A 9 -2.27 -16.41 20.61
CA ALA A 9 -3.56 -16.92 21.08
C ALA A 9 -3.31 -18.27 21.77
N GLY A 10 -3.50 -18.31 23.10
CA GLY A 10 -3.35 -19.54 23.89
C GLY A 10 -4.27 -20.63 23.34
N GLY A 11 -3.72 -21.81 23.08
CA GLY A 11 -4.46 -22.98 22.62
C GLY A 11 -5.48 -23.43 23.66
N GLY A 12 -6.68 -22.84 23.63
CA GLY A 12 -7.84 -23.37 24.32
C GLY A 12 -8.24 -24.69 23.69
N SER A 13 -8.55 -25.69 24.51
CA SER A 13 -9.06 -26.99 24.09
C SER A 13 -10.42 -26.82 23.41
N GLY A 14 -10.42 -26.51 22.11
CA GLY A 14 -11.63 -26.25 21.34
C GLY A 14 -11.37 -25.46 20.07
N GLY A 15 -10.64 -26.04 19.10
CA GLY A 15 -10.77 -25.75 17.68
C GLY A 15 -10.51 -24.32 17.14
N SER A 16 -10.07 -23.35 17.93
CA SER A 16 -9.76 -22.01 17.41
C SER A 16 -8.40 -22.00 16.71
N CYS A 17 -8.40 -21.74 15.40
CA CYS A 17 -7.21 -21.64 14.56
C CYS A 17 -6.23 -20.60 15.16
N GLY A 18 -5.04 -21.04 15.58
CA GLY A 18 -4.07 -20.23 16.34
C GLY A 18 -3.45 -19.13 15.50
N ALA A 19 -4.10 -17.96 15.46
CA ALA A 19 -3.51 -16.76 14.88
C ALA A 19 -2.48 -16.16 15.84
N VAL A 20 -1.41 -15.61 15.27
CA VAL A 20 -0.40 -14.83 16.00
C VAL A 20 -0.73 -13.36 15.82
N THR A 21 -0.85 -12.63 16.93
CA THR A 21 -1.07 -11.19 16.90
C THR A 21 0.24 -10.46 17.19
N VAL A 22 0.62 -9.52 16.33
CA VAL A 22 1.78 -8.66 16.54
C VAL A 22 1.30 -7.21 16.59
N HIS A 23 1.64 -6.50 17.65
CA HIS A 23 1.42 -5.06 17.77
C HIS A 23 2.74 -4.34 17.54
N ALA A 24 2.75 -3.41 16.58
CA ALA A 24 3.88 -2.56 16.28
C ALA A 24 3.50 -1.10 16.47
N ALA A 25 4.40 -0.32 17.06
CA ALA A 25 4.23 1.13 17.19
C ALA A 25 5.54 1.84 16.88
N TRP A 26 5.48 2.91 16.10
CA TRP A 26 6.61 3.77 15.78
C TRP A 26 6.16 5.19 15.50
N VAL A 27 7.13 6.10 15.49
CA VAL A 27 6.89 7.51 15.14
C VAL A 27 7.77 7.86 13.96
N LEU A 28 7.14 8.41 12.95
CA LEU A 28 7.79 9.02 11.81
C LEU A 28 8.14 10.46 12.17
N ARG A 29 9.40 10.84 11.97
CA ARG A 29 9.94 12.20 12.19
C ARG A 29 10.46 12.78 10.88
N PRO A 30 10.38 14.10 10.65
CA PRO A 30 10.92 14.69 9.44
C PRO A 30 12.42 14.37 9.36
N ALA A 31 12.90 13.98 8.20
CA ALA A 31 14.34 13.84 7.99
C ALA A 31 15.04 15.16 8.38
N ALA A 32 16.13 15.07 9.15
CA ALA A 32 16.97 16.23 9.41
C ALA A 32 17.46 16.79 8.07
N ARG A 33 17.27 18.10 7.82
CA ARG A 33 17.94 18.75 6.69
C ARG A 33 19.44 18.61 6.93
N GLU A 34 20.14 17.82 6.12
CA GLU A 34 21.59 17.87 6.09
C GLU A 34 21.99 19.32 5.75
N GLY A 35 22.75 19.93 6.65
CA GLY A 35 23.05 21.36 6.62
C GLY A 35 23.92 21.75 5.43
N GLY A 36 23.38 22.63 4.59
CA GLY A 36 24.14 23.53 3.73
C GLY A 36 23.50 24.90 3.81
N ALA A 37 24.09 25.81 4.59
CA ALA A 37 23.75 27.22 4.52
C ALA A 37 24.07 27.71 3.09
N GLY A 38 23.05 28.13 2.33
CA GLY A 38 23.24 28.80 1.05
C GLY A 38 22.78 28.07 -0.22
N ALA A 39 21.78 27.19 -0.16
CA ALA A 39 20.97 26.87 -1.35
C ALA A 39 19.68 27.68 -1.27
N GLY A 40 19.61 28.75 -2.07
CA GLY A 40 18.40 29.55 -2.22
C GLY A 40 17.21 28.67 -2.62
N VAL A 41 16.01 29.11 -2.25
CA VAL A 41 14.79 28.60 -2.87
C VAL A 41 14.96 28.85 -4.37
N GLU A 42 15.20 27.80 -5.17
CA GLU A 42 15.01 27.93 -6.60
C GLU A 42 13.50 28.12 -6.82
N GLU A 43 13.15 29.36 -7.14
CA GLU A 43 11.86 29.79 -7.61
C GLU A 43 11.61 29.09 -8.96
N GLY A 44 10.88 27.97 -8.93
CA GLY A 44 10.46 27.27 -10.13
C GLY A 44 10.00 25.83 -9.89
N VAL A 45 8.89 25.49 -10.55
CA VAL A 45 8.31 24.14 -10.76
C VAL A 45 7.25 23.69 -9.75
N GLY A 46 5.99 23.85 -10.18
CA GLY A 46 4.99 22.77 -10.16
C GLY A 46 4.32 22.50 -8.82
N ILE A 47 3.12 23.04 -8.68
CA ILE A 47 2.17 22.77 -7.60
C ILE A 47 1.59 21.37 -7.75
N GLY A 48 1.56 20.64 -6.64
CA GLY A 48 1.16 19.23 -6.58
C GLY A 48 2.35 18.31 -6.81
N GLU A 49 2.82 17.66 -5.75
CA GLU A 49 3.86 16.61 -5.71
C GLU A 49 5.35 17.00 -5.80
N THR A 50 5.72 18.21 -6.25
CA THR A 50 7.15 18.62 -6.35
C THR A 50 7.66 19.60 -5.28
N GLY A 51 6.86 19.94 -4.26
CA GLY A 51 7.27 20.90 -3.23
C GLY A 51 6.91 20.45 -1.81
N GLY A 52 7.87 19.85 -1.11
CA GLY A 52 7.82 19.74 0.35
C GLY A 52 6.93 18.63 0.94
N ALA A 53 7.07 17.39 0.46
CA ALA A 53 6.76 16.26 1.34
C ALA A 53 7.85 16.21 2.42
N HIS A 54 7.50 16.42 3.69
CA HIS A 54 8.39 16.04 4.78
C HIS A 54 8.64 14.54 4.64
N TRP A 55 9.85 14.17 4.24
CA TRP A 55 10.23 12.78 4.09
C TRP A 55 10.37 12.17 5.47
N PHE A 56 9.50 11.20 5.73
CA PHE A 56 9.53 10.41 6.93
C PHE A 56 10.22 9.08 6.61
N ALA A 57 11.51 9.00 6.91
CA ALA A 57 12.25 7.75 6.86
C ALA A 57 12.32 7.15 8.27
N LEU A 58 12.24 5.82 8.38
CA LEU A 58 12.80 5.12 9.53
C LEU A 58 14.31 5.40 9.50
N ALA A 59 14.81 6.22 10.42
CA ALA A 59 16.24 6.42 10.57
C ALA A 59 16.89 5.06 10.90
N GLY A 60 17.67 4.54 9.95
CA GLY A 60 18.51 3.35 10.11
C GLY A 60 17.77 2.01 10.03
N ALA A 61 17.62 1.48 8.81
CA ALA A 61 17.60 0.03 8.58
C ALA A 61 17.90 -0.28 7.11
N ALA A 62 19.17 -0.16 6.73
CA ALA A 62 19.71 -1.11 5.77
C ALA A 62 19.88 -2.42 6.56
N HIS A 63 18.85 -3.26 6.59
CA HIS A 63 18.99 -4.61 7.14
C HIS A 63 18.30 -5.62 6.25
N ASP A 64 19.13 -6.25 5.44
CA ASP A 64 18.98 -7.62 4.98
C ASP A 64 18.99 -8.49 6.25
N GLY A 65 17.85 -8.98 6.69
CA GLY A 65 17.75 -9.69 7.97
C GLY A 65 16.47 -10.46 8.11
N THR A 66 16.45 -11.69 7.60
CA THR A 66 15.58 -12.75 8.11
C THR A 66 15.90 -12.98 9.58
N VAL A 67 14.89 -12.92 10.45
CA VAL A 67 15.05 -13.30 11.87
C VAL A 67 14.57 -14.74 12.02
N ASP A 68 15.53 -15.66 12.20
CA ASP A 68 15.24 -17.03 12.62
C ASP A 68 14.77 -17.05 14.08
N ALA A 69 13.68 -17.79 14.34
CA ALA A 69 13.16 -18.01 15.68
C ALA A 69 14.00 -19.07 16.44
N PRO A 70 14.40 -18.84 17.70
CA PRO A 70 15.09 -19.87 18.47
C PRO A 70 14.12 -20.98 18.92
N ALA A 71 14.61 -22.21 18.83
CA ALA A 71 13.95 -23.45 19.23
C ALA A 71 13.61 -23.49 20.73
N GLY A 72 12.48 -24.13 21.03
CA GLY A 72 11.89 -24.17 22.37
C GLY A 72 12.69 -24.98 23.39
N THR A 73 12.42 -24.69 24.67
CA THR A 73 12.81 -25.52 25.81
C THR A 73 11.61 -25.80 26.70
N ALA A 74 11.54 -27.04 27.14
CA ALA A 74 10.41 -27.67 27.81
C ALA A 74 10.40 -27.46 29.34
N GLY A 75 9.19 -27.41 29.91
CA GLY A 75 8.79 -28.18 31.10
C GLY A 75 8.89 -27.54 32.50
N GLY A 76 7.75 -27.49 33.19
CA GLY A 76 7.65 -27.35 34.66
C GLY A 76 6.19 -27.20 35.15
N PRO A 77 5.71 -27.94 36.17
CA PRO A 77 4.27 -28.19 36.36
C PRO A 77 3.51 -27.20 37.30
N SER A 78 2.26 -26.94 36.93
CA SER A 78 1.01 -26.82 37.71
C SER A 78 1.02 -26.31 39.17
N ALA A 79 0.22 -25.27 39.43
CA ALA A 79 -0.70 -25.21 40.58
C ALA A 79 -1.86 -24.21 40.31
N ALA A 80 -3.11 -24.67 40.41
CA ALA A 80 -4.31 -23.82 40.47
C ALA A 80 -4.58 -23.39 41.92
N PRO A 81 -5.13 -22.19 42.18
CA PRO A 81 -6.50 -22.11 42.73
C PRO A 81 -7.22 -20.77 42.37
N PRO A 82 -8.33 -20.39 43.04
CA PRO A 82 -9.71 -20.75 42.76
C PRO A 82 -10.54 -19.57 42.20
N ALA A 83 -11.80 -19.86 41.83
CA ALA A 83 -12.76 -18.91 41.28
C ALA A 83 -12.99 -17.68 42.20
N SER A 84 -12.88 -16.49 41.62
CA SER A 84 -13.32 -15.23 42.21
C SER A 84 -14.02 -14.40 41.14
N THR A 85 -15.30 -14.16 41.38
CA THR A 85 -16.19 -13.28 40.63
C THR A 85 -15.79 -11.83 40.88
N ASN A 86 -15.09 -11.21 39.93
CA ASN A 86 -15.02 -9.76 39.75
C ASN A 86 -14.40 -9.48 38.37
N THR A 87 -15.24 -9.18 37.37
CA THR A 87 -14.80 -8.69 36.07
C THR A 87 -14.21 -7.29 36.24
N PRO A 88 -12.91 -7.07 36.01
CA PRO A 88 -12.36 -5.71 35.97
C PRO A 88 -12.83 -5.02 34.68
N PRO A 89 -12.98 -3.68 34.67
CA PRO A 89 -13.13 -2.96 33.41
C PRO A 89 -11.91 -3.29 32.53
N GLY A 90 -12.17 -3.58 31.24
CA GLY A 90 -11.12 -3.87 30.27
C GLY A 90 -10.07 -2.76 30.23
N PRO A 91 -8.84 -3.05 29.74
CA PRO A 91 -7.79 -2.05 29.66
C PRO A 91 -8.32 -0.85 28.89
N THR A 92 -8.43 0.28 29.58
CA THR A 92 -8.70 1.56 28.95
C THR A 92 -7.46 1.91 28.17
N ASP A 93 -7.61 2.17 26.86
CA ASP A 93 -6.52 2.68 26.05
C ASP A 93 -5.90 3.90 26.77
N PRO A 94 -4.56 3.96 26.90
CA PRO A 94 -3.92 5.12 27.50
C PRO A 94 -4.35 6.38 26.75
N PRO A 95 -4.52 7.52 27.44
CA PRO A 95 -4.90 8.77 26.80
C PRO A 95 -3.93 9.08 25.65
N HIS A 96 -4.49 9.35 24.48
CA HIS A 96 -3.74 9.67 23.28
C HIS A 96 -2.95 10.97 23.49
N THR A 97 -1.68 10.86 23.89
CA THR A 97 -0.78 12.02 23.94
C THR A 97 -0.59 12.52 22.50
N PRO A 98 -0.94 13.78 22.18
CA PRO A 98 -0.77 14.30 20.84
C PRO A 98 0.70 14.28 20.42
N SER A 99 0.96 13.89 19.19
CA SER A 99 2.31 13.86 18.62
C SER A 99 2.91 15.27 18.60
N PRO A 100 4.23 15.44 18.87
CA PRO A 100 4.91 16.71 18.61
C PRO A 100 4.74 17.16 17.14
N GLU A 101 4.93 18.45 16.87
CA GLU A 101 4.80 18.99 15.52
C GLU A 101 5.77 18.33 14.53
N GLY A 102 5.27 18.04 13.34
CA GLY A 102 5.98 17.29 12.32
C GLY A 102 6.08 15.80 12.63
N GLU A 103 5.58 15.26 13.74
CA GLU A 103 5.61 13.84 14.02
C GLU A 103 4.30 13.15 13.60
N ILE A 104 4.42 11.92 13.07
CA ILE A 104 3.29 11.05 12.76
C ILE A 104 3.44 9.77 13.60
N ALA A 105 2.54 9.58 14.56
CA ALA A 105 2.50 8.37 15.37
C ALA A 105 1.71 7.27 14.65
N ILE A 106 2.31 6.08 14.54
CA ILE A 106 1.72 4.94 13.85
C ILE A 106 1.65 3.75 14.80
N ARG A 107 0.48 3.11 14.82
CA ARG A 107 0.28 1.78 15.40
C ARG A 107 -0.25 0.86 14.31
N ALA A 108 0.28 -0.36 14.26
CA ALA A 108 -0.15 -1.40 13.35
C ALA A 108 -0.36 -2.70 14.12
N THR A 109 -1.50 -3.35 13.94
CA THR A 109 -1.78 -4.68 14.48
C THR A 109 -1.82 -5.68 13.34
N TYR A 110 -1.02 -6.73 13.43
CA TYR A 110 -0.94 -7.80 12.45
C TYR A 110 -1.58 -9.06 13.05
N ALA A 111 -2.63 -9.57 12.43
CA ALA A 111 -3.18 -10.89 12.74
C ALA A 111 -2.72 -11.89 11.67
N ILE A 112 -1.81 -12.77 12.04
CA ILE A 112 -1.14 -13.73 11.16
C ILE A 112 -1.79 -15.09 11.35
N HIS A 113 -2.46 -15.59 10.32
CA HIS A 113 -3.17 -16.86 10.35
C HIS A 113 -2.30 -18.00 9.80
N PRO A 114 -2.48 -19.25 10.27
CA PRO A 114 -1.73 -20.41 9.77
C PRO A 114 -1.85 -20.65 8.26
N GLY A 115 -2.93 -20.19 7.63
CA GLY A 115 -3.12 -20.23 6.17
C GLY A 115 -2.29 -19.21 5.37
N GLY A 116 -1.38 -18.47 6.01
CA GLY A 116 -0.53 -17.46 5.36
C GLY A 116 -1.21 -16.11 5.12
N THR A 117 -2.47 -15.96 5.54
CA THR A 117 -3.16 -14.67 5.51
C THR A 117 -2.67 -13.79 6.65
N ILE A 118 -2.43 -12.51 6.35
CA ILE A 118 -2.08 -11.49 7.33
C ILE A 118 -3.08 -10.34 7.21
N ARG A 119 -3.91 -10.14 8.23
CA ARG A 119 -4.68 -8.90 8.36
C ARG A 119 -3.81 -7.85 9.04
N ILE A 120 -3.84 -6.63 8.53
CA ILE A 120 -3.12 -5.48 9.08
C ILE A 120 -4.11 -4.37 9.35
N ASP A 121 -4.21 -3.95 10.60
CA ASP A 121 -5.02 -2.83 11.06
C ASP A 121 -4.10 -1.65 11.40
N TRP A 122 -4.28 -0.53 10.72
CA TRP A 122 -3.49 0.67 10.85
C TRP A 122 -4.23 1.74 11.64
N HIS A 123 -3.54 2.37 12.58
CA HIS A 123 -3.93 3.64 13.21
C HIS A 123 -2.79 4.63 13.02
N MET A 124 -3.03 5.67 12.22
CA MET A 124 -2.04 6.71 11.90
C MET A 124 -2.52 8.08 12.37
N ASP A 125 -1.89 8.65 13.39
CA ASP A 125 -2.15 10.03 13.82
C ASP A 125 -1.30 11.00 13.00
N THR A 126 -1.96 11.69 12.08
CA THR A 126 -1.34 12.69 11.19
C THR A 126 -1.73 14.12 11.56
N THR A 127 -2.43 14.33 12.68
CA THR A 127 -2.98 15.65 13.07
C THR A 127 -1.92 16.75 13.20
N ARG A 128 -0.67 16.37 13.43
CA ARG A 128 0.48 17.26 13.60
C ARG A 128 1.55 17.06 12.51
N ALA A 129 1.24 16.38 11.41
CA ALA A 129 2.18 16.03 10.36
C ALA A 129 2.74 17.25 9.59
N LEU A 130 1.98 18.34 9.50
CA LEU A 130 2.36 19.55 8.77
C LEU A 130 2.93 20.61 9.72
N PRO A 131 3.94 21.39 9.27
CA PRO A 131 4.48 22.50 10.05
C PRO A 131 3.46 23.64 10.18
N ALA A 132 3.50 24.35 11.30
CA ALA A 132 2.70 25.53 11.56
C ALA A 132 3.59 26.79 11.66
N PRO A 133 3.24 27.90 10.96
CA PRO A 133 2.14 28.07 10.02
C PRO A 133 2.50 27.67 8.57
N LEU A 134 1.49 27.25 7.79
CA LEU A 134 1.62 27.05 6.35
C LEU A 134 1.81 28.39 5.63
N ALA A 135 2.40 28.35 4.42
CA ALA A 135 2.50 29.53 3.57
C ALA A 135 1.11 30.10 3.23
N PRO A 136 0.96 31.42 3.06
CA PRO A 136 -0.32 32.04 2.72
C PRO A 136 -0.96 31.39 1.47
N GLY A 137 -2.26 31.11 1.56
CA GLY A 137 -3.02 30.49 0.48
C GLY A 137 -2.96 28.95 0.44
N LEU A 138 -2.21 28.30 1.34
CA LEU A 138 -2.20 26.85 1.45
C LEU A 138 -3.18 26.36 2.52
N SER A 139 -4.04 25.42 2.13
CA SER A 139 -4.83 24.62 3.06
C SER A 139 -4.03 23.42 3.58
N PRO A 140 -4.23 22.99 4.83
CA PRO A 140 -3.57 21.81 5.37
C PRO A 140 -4.07 20.56 4.65
N SER A 141 -3.25 20.00 3.77
CA SER A 141 -3.50 18.74 3.08
C SER A 141 -2.24 17.89 3.06
N LEU A 142 -2.42 16.59 3.30
CA LEU A 142 -1.40 15.57 3.11
C LEU A 142 -1.39 15.13 1.63
N PRO A 143 -0.24 14.74 1.06
CA PRO A 143 -0.21 14.19 -0.28
C PRO A 143 -0.87 12.81 -0.33
N ARG A 144 -0.59 11.95 0.66
CA ARG A 144 -1.16 10.61 0.77
C ARG A 144 -1.05 10.08 2.20
N VAL A 145 -1.91 9.12 2.52
CA VAL A 145 -1.87 8.28 3.73
C VAL A 145 -2.01 6.84 3.27
N GLY A 146 -0.97 6.05 3.51
CA GLY A 146 -0.85 4.70 2.97
C GLY A 146 0.45 4.03 3.35
N VAL A 147 0.70 2.89 2.72
CA VAL A 147 1.98 2.18 2.80
C VAL A 147 2.59 2.03 1.41
N ARG A 148 3.93 1.99 1.37
CA ARG A 148 4.68 1.67 0.17
C ARG A 148 5.53 0.44 0.39
N GLY A 149 5.79 -0.30 -0.66
CA GLY A 149 6.61 -1.51 -0.61
C GLY A 149 7.22 -1.86 -1.95
N ALA A 150 8.03 -2.91 -1.94
CA ALA A 150 8.62 -3.48 -3.13
C ALA A 150 8.41 -5.00 -3.12
N ALA A 151 7.85 -5.51 -4.20
CA ALA A 151 7.68 -6.94 -4.45
C ALA A 151 8.90 -7.50 -5.21
N PRO A 152 9.28 -8.76 -5.00
CA PRO A 152 10.35 -9.41 -5.74
C PRO A 152 10.09 -9.36 -7.26
N GLY A 153 11.14 -9.19 -8.07
CA GLY A 153 11.00 -8.99 -9.52
C GLY A 153 10.36 -10.14 -10.31
N ARG A 154 10.18 -11.31 -9.69
CA ARG A 154 9.35 -12.37 -10.25
C ARG A 154 7.87 -11.96 -10.40
N LEU A 155 7.38 -11.00 -9.61
CA LEU A 155 5.99 -10.57 -9.57
C LEU A 155 5.76 -9.38 -10.52
N GLY A 156 5.81 -9.63 -11.83
CA GLY A 156 5.65 -8.61 -12.88
C GLY A 156 4.24 -8.49 -13.47
N GLY A 157 3.29 -9.31 -13.03
CA GLY A 157 1.88 -9.21 -13.42
C GLY A 157 1.07 -8.49 -12.35
N VAL A 158 0.03 -7.76 -12.76
CA VAL A 158 -0.97 -7.18 -11.85
C VAL A 158 -2.38 -7.49 -12.32
N ALA A 159 -3.28 -7.76 -11.38
CA ALA A 159 -4.73 -7.81 -11.61
C ALA A 159 -5.43 -7.04 -10.49
N TRP A 160 -6.57 -6.41 -10.78
CA TRP A 160 -7.34 -5.70 -9.75
C TRP A 160 -8.83 -5.61 -10.09
N GLN A 161 -9.64 -5.42 -9.05
CA GLN A 161 -11.03 -4.99 -9.17
C GLN A 161 -11.17 -3.58 -8.61
N GLY A 162 -11.62 -2.65 -9.45
CA GLY A 162 -11.75 -1.24 -9.10
C GLY A 162 -11.96 -0.40 -10.36
N ARG A 163 -11.60 0.89 -10.32
CA ARG A 163 -11.65 1.72 -11.53
C ARG A 163 -10.46 1.45 -12.45
N GLY A 164 -10.70 1.55 -13.76
CA GLY A 164 -9.71 1.32 -14.80
C GLY A 164 -10.31 1.39 -16.21
N PRO A 165 -9.60 0.89 -17.23
CA PRO A 165 -8.25 0.29 -17.16
C PRO A 165 -7.12 1.33 -17.02
N HIS A 166 -7.40 2.59 -17.38
CA HIS A 166 -6.43 3.69 -17.38
C HIS A 166 -6.27 4.34 -16.01
N GLU A 167 -5.25 5.19 -15.88
CA GLU A 167 -4.96 5.97 -14.69
C GLU A 167 -6.11 6.87 -14.27
N CYS A 168 -6.41 6.88 -12.98
CA CYS A 168 -7.40 7.75 -12.38
C CYS A 168 -7.03 8.13 -10.94
N TYR A 169 -7.54 9.29 -10.52
CA TYR A 169 -7.35 9.86 -9.18
C TYR A 169 -8.70 10.24 -8.58
N SER A 170 -8.73 10.66 -7.31
CA SER A 170 -9.96 10.95 -6.57
C SER A 170 -10.86 11.98 -7.27
N ASP A 171 -10.25 13.02 -7.85
CA ASP A 171 -10.86 14.10 -8.63
C ASP A 171 -10.96 13.81 -10.14
N ARG A 172 -10.13 12.90 -10.67
CA ARG A 172 -10.11 12.52 -12.09
C ARG A 172 -10.41 11.03 -12.30
N ARG A 173 -11.66 10.63 -12.06
CA ARG A 173 -12.11 9.22 -12.16
C ARG A 173 -13.37 8.94 -12.96
N ALA A 174 -14.09 9.97 -13.41
CA ALA A 174 -15.38 9.80 -14.09
C ALA A 174 -15.28 8.95 -15.37
N GLY A 175 -14.16 9.05 -16.11
CA GLY A 175 -13.88 8.24 -17.29
C GLY A 175 -13.45 6.80 -17.02
N ALA A 176 -13.09 6.46 -15.77
CA ALA A 176 -12.58 5.13 -15.43
C ALA A 176 -13.73 4.25 -14.88
N ALA A 177 -14.10 3.22 -15.66
CA ALA A 177 -15.18 2.31 -15.31
C ALA A 177 -14.78 1.35 -14.19
N VAL A 178 -15.73 0.95 -13.35
CA VAL A 178 -15.51 -0.11 -12.37
C VAL A 178 -15.57 -1.46 -13.08
N GLY A 179 -14.55 -2.30 -12.87
CA GLY A 179 -14.45 -3.62 -13.48
C GLY A 179 -13.29 -4.43 -12.92
N GLN A 180 -13.03 -5.57 -13.55
CA GLN A 180 -11.81 -6.34 -13.35
C GLN A 180 -10.84 -6.04 -14.49
N TYR A 181 -9.59 -5.80 -14.14
CA TYR A 181 -8.53 -5.47 -15.09
C TYR A 181 -7.25 -6.20 -14.71
N GLY A 182 -6.33 -6.29 -15.67
CA GLY A 182 -4.99 -6.83 -15.41
C GLY A 182 -4.02 -6.51 -16.54
N GLY A 183 -2.74 -6.68 -16.26
CA GLY A 183 -1.68 -6.38 -17.21
C GLY A 183 -0.27 -6.62 -16.65
N ASP A 184 0.72 -6.23 -17.43
CA ASP A 184 2.12 -6.19 -17.03
C ASP A 184 2.37 -4.90 -16.21
N VAL A 185 3.10 -5.01 -15.09
CA VAL A 185 3.50 -3.87 -14.24
C VAL A 185 4.17 -2.76 -15.06
N ARG A 186 4.92 -3.10 -16.10
CA ARG A 186 5.59 -2.16 -17.02
C ARG A 186 4.64 -1.21 -17.74
N ARG A 187 3.36 -1.62 -17.89
CA ARG A 187 2.33 -0.84 -18.58
C ARG A 187 1.45 -0.04 -17.63
N MET A 188 1.68 -0.14 -16.33
CA MET A 188 0.84 0.52 -15.32
C MET A 188 1.20 1.98 -15.14
N ARG A 189 2.47 2.33 -15.34
CA ARG A 189 2.98 3.70 -15.30
C ARG A 189 2.63 4.45 -16.58
N VAL A 190 2.33 5.74 -16.47
CA VAL A 190 2.12 6.62 -17.63
C VAL A 190 3.43 7.37 -17.92
N PRO A 191 4.02 7.24 -19.13
CA PRO A 191 5.29 7.87 -19.46
C PRO A 191 5.11 9.35 -19.80
N TYR A 192 4.89 10.18 -18.77
CA TYR A 192 4.86 11.64 -18.91
C TYR A 192 6.22 12.18 -19.35
N VAL A 193 6.22 13.26 -20.15
CA VAL A 193 7.46 13.86 -20.68
C VAL A 193 8.44 14.22 -19.57
N PHE A 194 7.92 14.86 -18.51
CA PHE A 194 8.62 15.04 -17.24
C PHE A 194 8.14 13.93 -16.28
N PRO A 195 9.03 13.04 -15.80
CA PRO A 195 8.64 11.98 -14.89
C PRO A 195 8.01 12.51 -13.58
N GLN A 196 6.86 11.94 -13.21
CA GLN A 196 6.06 12.33 -12.04
C GLN A 196 5.26 11.12 -11.52
N GLU A 197 4.53 11.26 -10.39
CA GLU A 197 3.62 10.19 -9.93
C GLU A 197 2.65 9.86 -11.06
N SER A 198 2.44 8.57 -11.26
CA SER A 198 1.54 8.05 -12.26
C SER A 198 1.14 6.60 -11.94
N GLY A 199 0.18 6.08 -12.68
CA GLY A 199 -0.33 4.73 -12.54
C GLY A 199 -1.39 4.57 -11.45
N GLY A 200 -1.88 5.66 -10.86
CA GLY A 200 -2.95 5.62 -9.84
C GLY A 200 -4.20 4.88 -10.32
N ARG A 201 -4.77 4.06 -9.44
CA ARG A 201 -6.08 3.41 -9.60
C ARG A 201 -6.88 3.58 -8.32
N VAL A 202 -8.08 4.14 -8.41
CA VAL A 202 -8.94 4.37 -7.25
C VAL A 202 -10.11 3.39 -7.20
N GLY A 203 -10.80 3.31 -6.06
CA GLY A 203 -12.00 2.47 -5.99
C GLY A 203 -11.66 0.99 -5.87
N VAL A 204 -10.46 0.63 -5.44
CA VAL A 204 -9.92 -0.73 -5.52
C VAL A 204 -10.36 -1.56 -4.32
N ARG A 205 -10.89 -2.75 -4.63
CA ARG A 205 -11.42 -3.72 -3.66
C ARG A 205 -10.44 -4.83 -3.38
N TRP A 206 -9.77 -5.30 -4.42
CA TRP A 206 -8.63 -6.18 -4.32
C TRP A 206 -7.68 -5.90 -5.48
N LEU A 207 -6.40 -6.20 -5.25
CA LEU A 207 -5.37 -6.29 -6.28
C LEU A 207 -4.49 -7.51 -6.02
N ALA A 208 -3.86 -8.03 -7.06
CA ALA A 208 -2.95 -9.15 -6.98
C ALA A 208 -1.69 -8.85 -7.79
N LEU A 209 -0.52 -9.00 -7.16
CA LEU A 209 0.77 -9.05 -7.82
C LEU A 209 1.07 -10.51 -8.14
N LEU A 210 1.08 -10.83 -9.43
CA LEU A 210 1.20 -12.17 -9.95
C LEU A 210 2.57 -12.39 -10.58
N PRO A 211 3.04 -13.65 -10.69
CA PRO A 211 4.29 -13.91 -11.38
C PRO A 211 4.24 -13.37 -12.81
N LYS A 212 5.40 -12.93 -13.30
CA LYS A 212 5.55 -12.47 -14.66
C LYS A 212 5.19 -13.63 -15.61
N PRO A 213 4.28 -13.45 -16.58
CA PRO A 213 4.05 -14.48 -17.58
C PRO A 213 5.37 -14.76 -18.32
N PRO A 214 5.64 -16.02 -18.69
CA PRO A 214 6.84 -16.36 -19.44
C PRO A 214 6.90 -15.51 -20.72
N PRO A 215 8.10 -15.08 -21.15
CA PRO A 215 8.23 -14.36 -22.41
C PRO A 215 7.61 -15.20 -23.52
N PRO A 216 6.89 -14.58 -24.48
CA PRO A 216 6.40 -15.33 -25.64
C PRO A 216 7.60 -16.03 -26.31
N PRO A 217 7.41 -17.25 -26.84
CA PRO A 217 8.47 -17.91 -27.61
C PRO A 217 8.95 -16.95 -28.70
N ALA A 218 10.26 -16.88 -28.91
CA ALA A 218 10.85 -16.05 -29.95
C ALA A 218 10.08 -16.29 -31.26
N PRO A 219 9.74 -15.24 -32.03
CA PRO A 219 9.02 -15.43 -33.28
C PRO A 219 9.83 -16.37 -34.17
N SER A 220 9.35 -17.60 -34.35
CA SER A 220 9.81 -18.43 -35.44
C SER A 220 9.41 -17.70 -36.72
N HIS A 221 10.36 -17.49 -37.62
CA HIS A 221 10.10 -16.85 -38.90
C HIS A 221 8.86 -17.49 -39.55
N PRO A 222 7.79 -16.72 -39.86
CA PRO A 222 6.60 -17.29 -40.46
C PRO A 222 6.91 -17.69 -41.90
N THR A 223 6.82 -18.98 -42.21
CA THR A 223 6.45 -19.39 -43.57
C THR A 223 5.00 -18.99 -43.75
N ALA A 224 4.76 -17.99 -44.58
CA ALA A 224 3.45 -17.38 -44.78
C ALA A 224 2.39 -18.42 -45.16
N THR A 225 1.37 -18.59 -44.33
CA THR A 225 0.06 -19.06 -44.79
C THR A 225 -0.99 -18.21 -44.09
N ALA A 226 -1.80 -17.52 -44.88
CA ALA A 226 -2.81 -16.57 -44.42
C ALA A 226 -3.93 -17.29 -43.65
N ALA A 227 -4.32 -16.74 -42.50
CA ALA A 227 -5.57 -17.09 -41.84
C ALA A 227 -6.22 -15.84 -41.21
N THR A 228 -7.52 -15.75 -41.46
CA THR A 228 -8.46 -14.65 -41.22
C THR A 228 -8.61 -14.29 -39.74
N THR A 229 -8.67 -12.98 -39.46
CA THR A 229 -8.88 -12.41 -38.12
C THR A 229 -10.31 -12.60 -37.65
N SER A 230 -10.48 -13.20 -36.46
CA SER A 230 -11.71 -13.16 -35.67
C SER A 230 -11.40 -12.45 -34.35
N THR A 231 -12.12 -11.36 -34.07
CA THR A 231 -11.99 -10.55 -32.86
C THR A 231 -12.95 -11.12 -31.80
N ALA A 232 -12.42 -11.86 -30.84
CA ALA A 232 -13.13 -12.21 -29.62
C ALA A 232 -12.30 -11.74 -28.42
N ALA A 233 -12.91 -10.91 -27.57
CA ALA A 233 -12.37 -10.53 -26.28
C ALA A 233 -12.27 -11.78 -25.41
N ALA A 234 -11.05 -12.32 -25.26
CA ALA A 234 -10.78 -13.45 -24.41
C ALA A 234 -10.59 -12.96 -22.97
N THR A 235 -11.55 -13.28 -22.10
CA THR A 235 -11.32 -13.36 -20.66
C THR A 235 -10.33 -14.50 -20.42
N ALA A 236 -9.04 -14.18 -20.40
CA ALA A 236 -8.00 -15.16 -20.18
C ALA A 236 -7.82 -15.40 -18.69
N THR A 237 -8.37 -16.51 -18.19
CA THR A 237 -7.97 -17.12 -16.92
C THR A 237 -6.59 -17.74 -17.12
N ALA A 238 -5.54 -16.92 -17.06
CA ALA A 238 -4.16 -17.40 -17.16
C ALA A 238 -3.75 -18.02 -15.82
N THR A 239 -3.60 -19.34 -15.79
CA THR A 239 -2.83 -20.02 -14.75
C THR A 239 -1.36 -19.70 -15.01
N VAL A 240 -0.80 -18.79 -14.21
CA VAL A 240 0.59 -18.38 -14.40
C VAL A 240 1.49 -19.49 -13.86
N ALA A 241 2.27 -20.12 -14.75
CA ALA A 241 3.36 -21.00 -14.34
C ALA A 241 4.42 -20.15 -13.61
N GLY A 242 4.34 -20.12 -12.29
CA GLY A 242 5.20 -19.37 -11.39
C GLY A 242 4.86 -19.68 -9.94
N GLY A 243 5.81 -19.47 -9.01
CA GLY A 243 5.55 -19.59 -7.58
C GLY A 243 4.45 -18.65 -7.09
N PRO A 244 4.09 -18.65 -5.80
CA PRO A 244 2.97 -17.85 -5.30
C PRO A 244 3.17 -16.35 -5.54
N GLY A 245 2.09 -15.71 -5.98
CA GLY A 245 1.87 -14.26 -6.00
C GLY A 245 1.36 -13.73 -4.66
N LEU A 246 1.04 -12.43 -4.63
CA LEU A 246 0.58 -11.70 -3.46
C LEU A 246 -0.77 -11.02 -3.77
N ALA A 247 -1.82 -11.43 -3.08
CA ALA A 247 -3.09 -10.72 -3.07
C ALA A 247 -3.09 -9.67 -1.94
N VAL A 248 -3.62 -8.48 -2.25
CA VAL A 248 -3.92 -7.41 -1.30
C VAL A 248 -5.41 -7.11 -1.41
N LEU A 249 -6.12 -7.29 -0.31
CA LEU A 249 -7.56 -7.13 -0.22
C LEU A 249 -7.85 -5.90 0.64
N ALA A 250 -8.69 -5.00 0.15
CA ALA A 250 -9.25 -3.94 0.97
C ALA A 250 -10.13 -4.59 2.03
N ALA A 251 -9.72 -4.50 3.29
CA ALA A 251 -10.53 -5.04 4.37
C ALA A 251 -11.59 -3.99 4.70
N ALA A 252 -12.83 -4.23 4.29
CA ALA A 252 -13.92 -3.40 4.75
C ALA A 252 -13.97 -3.43 6.30
N PRO A 253 -14.32 -2.34 6.99
CA PRO A 253 -14.96 -2.51 8.29
C PRO A 253 -16.20 -3.37 8.04
N MET A 254 -16.26 -4.56 8.63
CA MET A 254 -17.41 -5.45 8.55
C MET A 254 -18.58 -4.83 9.32
N CYS A 255 -19.19 -3.79 8.77
CA CYS A 255 -20.45 -3.22 9.20
C CYS A 255 -21.24 -2.84 7.95
N ALA A 256 -22.36 -3.53 7.72
CA ALA A 256 -23.20 -3.51 6.53
C ALA A 256 -23.91 -2.16 6.23
N ALA A 257 -23.39 -1.02 6.69
CA ALA A 257 -23.96 0.30 6.46
C ALA A 257 -22.93 1.41 6.16
N SER A 258 -21.63 1.10 6.12
CA SER A 258 -20.58 2.06 5.76
C SER A 258 -20.02 1.74 4.39
N SER A 259 -19.99 2.71 3.49
CA SER A 259 -19.24 2.62 2.24
C SER A 259 -17.75 2.43 2.58
N ALA A 260 -17.30 1.19 2.67
CA ALA A 260 -15.90 0.88 2.96
C ALA A 260 -15.00 1.70 2.01
N PRO A 261 -14.06 2.52 2.53
CA PRO A 261 -13.19 3.30 1.68
C PRO A 261 -12.41 2.32 0.82
N ALA A 262 -12.60 2.42 -0.49
CA ALA A 262 -11.85 1.63 -1.43
C ALA A 262 -10.39 2.10 -1.39
N LEU A 263 -9.44 1.17 -1.56
CA LEU A 263 -8.05 1.56 -1.66
C LEU A 263 -7.80 2.34 -2.95
N GLN A 264 -6.75 3.14 -2.93
CA GLN A 264 -6.02 3.54 -4.12
C GLN A 264 -4.71 2.76 -4.17
N PHE A 265 -4.24 2.41 -5.37
CA PHE A 265 -2.90 1.86 -5.54
C PHE A 265 -2.22 2.41 -6.79
N SER A 266 -0.89 2.36 -6.77
CA SER A 266 -0.04 2.47 -7.96
C SER A 266 1.02 1.36 -7.93
N VAL A 267 1.44 0.88 -9.09
CA VAL A 267 2.52 -0.13 -9.22
C VAL A 267 3.41 0.24 -10.41
N SER A 268 4.73 0.10 -10.25
CA SER A 268 5.74 0.50 -11.22
C SER A 268 6.99 -0.40 -11.11
N GLU A 269 7.76 -0.52 -12.21
CA GLU A 269 9.08 -1.15 -12.18
C GLU A 269 10.20 -0.19 -11.68
N HIS A 270 9.86 1.08 -11.50
CA HIS A 270 10.76 2.13 -11.00
C HIS A 270 10.40 2.53 -9.59
N SER A 271 11.42 2.81 -8.77
CA SER A 271 11.23 3.41 -7.45
C SER A 271 10.79 4.86 -7.57
N LEU A 272 10.12 5.37 -6.54
CA LEU A 272 9.74 6.78 -6.46
C LEU A 272 10.98 7.68 -6.51
N GLU A 273 12.06 7.27 -5.86
CA GLU A 273 13.33 7.99 -5.85
C GLU A 273 13.95 8.10 -7.25
N ALA A 274 13.89 7.02 -8.06
CA ALA A 274 14.39 7.03 -9.44
C ALA A 274 13.54 7.92 -10.35
N VAL A 275 12.21 7.90 -10.19
CA VAL A 275 11.31 8.78 -10.95
C VAL A 275 11.56 10.24 -10.60
N HIS A 276 11.70 10.58 -9.31
CA HIS A 276 11.93 11.95 -8.84
C HIS A 276 13.29 12.52 -9.26
N ALA A 277 14.31 11.67 -9.40
CA ALA A 277 15.65 12.08 -9.83
C ALA A 277 15.72 12.40 -11.32
N ALA A 278 14.85 11.82 -12.15
CA ALA A 278 14.86 11.98 -13.60
C ALA A 278 14.23 13.32 -14.04
N ARG A 279 14.64 13.81 -15.20
CA ARG A 279 13.99 14.93 -15.92
C ARG A 279 13.32 14.47 -17.20
N HIS A 280 13.74 13.33 -17.73
CA HIS A 280 13.16 12.68 -18.89
C HIS A 280 12.94 11.18 -18.65
N GLU A 281 11.95 10.62 -19.33
CA GLU A 281 11.57 9.20 -19.29
C GLU A 281 12.77 8.22 -19.31
N HIS A 282 13.69 8.44 -20.25
CA HIS A 282 14.81 7.54 -20.50
C HIS A 282 15.93 7.63 -19.44
N GLU A 283 15.88 8.62 -18.56
CA GLU A 283 16.86 8.83 -17.48
C GLU A 283 16.48 8.08 -16.19
N ILE A 284 15.26 7.53 -16.12
CA ILE A 284 14.79 6.84 -14.92
C ILE A 284 15.64 5.58 -14.71
N ALA A 285 16.38 5.56 -13.61
CA ALA A 285 17.25 4.45 -13.28
C ALA A 285 16.44 3.15 -13.13
N PRO A 286 16.87 2.03 -13.75
CA PRO A 286 16.26 0.73 -13.50
C PRO A 286 16.60 0.25 -12.10
N ASP A 287 15.70 -0.54 -11.50
CA ASP A 287 16.02 -1.23 -10.25
C ASP A 287 16.94 -2.43 -10.52
N PRO A 288 18.13 -2.52 -9.89
CA PRO A 288 19.07 -3.63 -10.12
C PRO A 288 18.49 -5.00 -9.77
N ALA A 289 17.55 -5.06 -8.83
CA ALA A 289 16.87 -6.29 -8.42
C ALA A 289 15.58 -6.57 -9.22
N GLY A 290 15.24 -5.69 -10.17
CA GLY A 290 14.04 -5.78 -11.01
C GLY A 290 12.73 -5.81 -10.23
N ARG A 291 12.69 -5.22 -9.02
CA ARG A 291 11.53 -5.24 -8.14
C ARG A 291 10.35 -4.46 -8.73
N SER A 292 9.14 -4.84 -8.29
CA SER A 292 7.93 -4.05 -8.56
C SER A 292 7.59 -3.21 -7.34
N PHE A 293 7.66 -1.89 -7.47
CA PHE A 293 7.34 -0.94 -6.42
C PHE A 293 5.84 -0.66 -6.43
N PHE A 294 5.24 -0.61 -5.26
CA PHE A 294 3.81 -0.36 -5.13
C PHE A 294 3.49 0.58 -3.97
N HIS A 295 2.39 1.30 -4.12
CA HIS A 295 1.74 2.08 -3.07
C HIS A 295 0.33 1.54 -2.83
N LEU A 296 -0.07 1.47 -1.56
CA LEU A 296 -1.40 1.12 -1.11
C LEU A 296 -1.89 2.26 -0.22
N ASP A 297 -2.82 3.06 -0.75
CA ASP A 297 -3.29 4.27 -0.09
C ASP A 297 -4.70 4.07 0.47
N HIS A 298 -4.84 4.44 1.74
CA HIS A 298 -6.13 4.73 2.35
C HIS A 298 -6.71 6.02 1.77
N ALA A 299 -5.86 7.03 1.61
CA ALA A 299 -6.22 8.32 1.05
C ALA A 299 -5.08 8.88 0.21
N HIS A 300 -5.42 9.48 -0.91
CA HIS A 300 -4.49 10.16 -1.80
C HIS A 300 -5.18 11.44 -2.28
N MET A 301 -4.47 12.57 -2.22
CA MET A 301 -5.05 13.83 -2.67
C MET A 301 -5.36 13.78 -4.17
N GLY A 302 -6.32 14.61 -4.60
CA GLY A 302 -6.58 14.87 -6.01
C GLY A 302 -5.37 15.50 -6.71
N VAL A 303 -5.37 15.43 -8.03
CA VAL A 303 -4.31 16.03 -8.86
C VAL A 303 -4.50 17.54 -9.01
N GLY A 304 -5.74 18.02 -9.03
CA GLY A 304 -6.09 19.40 -9.38
C GLY A 304 -6.05 19.62 -10.89
N GLY A 305 -5.86 20.88 -11.29
CA GLY A 305 -5.70 21.25 -12.70
C GLY A 305 -6.55 22.41 -13.20
N ASP A 306 -7.20 23.19 -12.33
CA ASP A 306 -7.87 24.44 -12.72
C ASP A 306 -6.85 25.41 -13.36
N ASP A 307 -5.62 25.41 -12.85
CA ASP A 307 -4.41 25.97 -13.45
C ASP A 307 -3.17 25.18 -12.95
N SER A 308 -1.96 25.61 -13.36
CA SER A 308 -0.69 24.94 -12.99
C SER A 308 0.31 25.88 -12.27
N TRP A 309 -0.16 26.99 -11.70
CA TRP A 309 0.66 27.97 -10.99
C TRP A 309 0.03 28.46 -9.67
N SER A 310 -1.14 27.95 -9.30
CA SER A 310 -1.77 28.09 -7.98
C SER A 310 -2.24 26.72 -7.42
N PRO A 311 -2.49 26.59 -6.09
CA PRO A 311 -3.10 25.39 -5.50
C PRO A 311 -4.51 25.16 -6.06
N THR A 312 -4.71 24.05 -6.78
CA THR A 312 -5.93 23.82 -7.57
C THR A 312 -6.66 22.51 -7.24
N VAL A 313 -6.27 21.82 -6.17
CA VAL A 313 -7.03 20.66 -5.65
C VAL A 313 -8.22 21.19 -4.87
N HIS A 314 -9.44 20.77 -5.24
CA HIS A 314 -10.64 21.22 -4.54
C HIS A 314 -10.73 20.59 -3.13
N PRO A 315 -11.34 21.28 -2.14
CA PRO A 315 -11.34 20.84 -0.75
C PRO A 315 -11.84 19.40 -0.51
N GLU A 316 -12.80 18.92 -1.29
CA GLU A 316 -13.35 17.56 -1.20
C GLU A 316 -12.37 16.45 -1.65
N PHE A 317 -11.28 16.82 -2.33
CA PHE A 317 -10.22 15.91 -2.78
C PHE A 317 -8.91 16.11 -2.03
N MET A 318 -8.89 17.01 -1.03
CA MET A 318 -7.76 17.15 -0.11
C MET A 318 -7.77 16.04 0.95
N VAL A 319 -6.60 15.72 1.49
CA VAL A 319 -6.46 14.75 2.59
C VAL A 319 -6.13 15.50 3.87
N ALA A 320 -7.12 15.66 4.75
CA ALA A 320 -6.93 16.40 5.99
C ALA A 320 -5.92 15.70 6.93
N PRO A 321 -5.07 16.48 7.64
CA PRO A 321 -4.36 16.00 8.82
C PRO A 321 -5.37 15.55 9.88
N ALA A 322 -5.44 14.24 10.11
CA ALA A 322 -6.42 13.59 10.97
C ALA A 322 -5.87 12.28 11.56
N VAL A 323 -6.64 11.62 12.41
CA VAL A 323 -6.41 10.21 12.73
C VAL A 323 -7.01 9.36 11.61
N HIS A 324 -6.18 8.54 10.96
CA HIS A 324 -6.58 7.66 9.88
C HIS A 324 -6.54 6.21 10.36
N GLU A 325 -7.68 5.53 10.28
CA GLU A 325 -7.84 4.12 10.63
C GLU A 325 -8.27 3.32 9.40
N TRP A 326 -7.50 2.29 9.07
CA TRP A 326 -7.76 1.49 7.88
C TRP A 326 -7.10 0.12 7.95
N SER A 327 -7.60 -0.80 7.14
CA SER A 327 -7.19 -2.20 7.23
C SER A 327 -7.02 -2.82 5.85
N ILE A 328 -6.06 -3.73 5.75
CA ILE A 328 -5.84 -4.57 4.57
C ILE A 328 -5.65 -6.02 4.98
N VAL A 329 -5.89 -6.92 4.03
CA VAL A 329 -5.51 -8.32 4.16
C VAL A 329 -4.52 -8.66 3.06
N LEU A 330 -3.38 -9.21 3.46
CA LEU A 330 -2.40 -9.81 2.57
C LEU A 330 -2.62 -11.32 2.56
N ALA A 331 -2.64 -11.94 1.38
CA ALA A 331 -2.73 -13.38 1.24
C ALA A 331 -1.86 -13.88 0.09
N PRO A 332 -1.28 -15.08 0.17
CA PRO A 332 -0.73 -15.74 -1.01
C PRO A 332 -1.85 -15.97 -2.03
N CYS A 333 -1.53 -15.86 -3.32
CA CYS A 333 -2.46 -16.24 -4.39
C CYS A 333 -1.69 -16.75 -5.61
N HIS A 334 -2.33 -17.55 -6.45
CA HIS A 334 -1.75 -18.10 -7.68
C HIS A 334 -2.42 -17.52 -8.94
N SER A 335 -3.56 -16.86 -8.77
CA SER A 335 -4.32 -16.26 -9.87
C SER A 335 -5.17 -15.09 -9.40
N ALA A 336 -5.63 -14.28 -10.35
CA ALA A 336 -6.60 -13.22 -10.10
C ALA A 336 -7.93 -13.77 -9.54
N ALA A 337 -8.36 -14.95 -10.01
CA ALA A 337 -9.59 -15.60 -9.54
C ALA A 337 -9.49 -16.02 -8.06
N GLU A 338 -8.31 -16.46 -7.61
CA GLU A 338 -8.06 -16.77 -6.20
C GLU A 338 -8.08 -15.50 -5.34
N ALA A 339 -7.52 -14.40 -5.82
CA ALA A 339 -7.58 -13.11 -5.12
C ALA A 339 -9.02 -12.58 -5.00
N GLU A 340 -9.82 -12.69 -6.06
CA GLU A 340 -11.26 -12.35 -6.02
C GLU A 340 -12.03 -13.27 -5.08
N TRP A 341 -11.77 -14.58 -5.12
CA TRP A 341 -12.39 -15.54 -4.23
C TRP A 341 -12.05 -15.23 -2.77
N ALA A 342 -10.79 -14.90 -2.46
CA ALA A 342 -10.37 -14.50 -1.13
C ALA A 342 -11.14 -13.23 -0.69
N TYR A 343 -11.22 -12.20 -1.54
CA TYR A 343 -11.97 -10.98 -1.23
C TYR A 343 -13.44 -11.26 -0.89
N THR A 344 -14.11 -12.08 -1.69
CA THR A 344 -15.53 -12.41 -1.50
C THR A 344 -15.77 -13.41 -0.36
N GLY A 345 -14.81 -14.30 -0.09
CA GLY A 345 -14.84 -15.30 0.96
C GLY A 345 -14.61 -14.73 2.36
N PHE A 346 -13.70 -13.75 2.52
CA PHE A 346 -13.48 -13.10 3.81
C PHE A 346 -14.72 -12.35 4.32
N GLY A 347 -15.60 -11.88 3.45
CA GLY A 347 -16.88 -11.27 3.86
C GLY A 347 -17.93 -12.26 4.39
N ARG A 348 -17.62 -13.56 4.45
CA ARG A 348 -18.51 -14.63 4.91
C ARG A 348 -18.01 -15.38 6.16
N CYS A 349 -16.89 -14.95 6.76
CA CYS A 349 -16.39 -15.49 8.02
C CYS A 349 -16.86 -14.67 9.21
#